data_AF-A0A086MEE7-F1
#
_entry.id   AF-A0A086MEE7-F1
#
_cell.length_a   1.000
_cell.length_b   1.000
_cell.length_c   1.000
_cell.angle_alpha   90.00
_cell.angle_beta   90.00
_cell.angle_gamma   90.00
#
_symmetry.space_group_name_H-M   'P 1'
#
loop_
_entity.id
_entity.type
_entity.pdbx_description
1 polymer ?
#
loop_
_entity_poly.entity_id
_entity_poly.type
_entity_poly.pdbx_seq_one_letter_code
_entity_poly.pdbx_strand_id
1 'polypeptide(L)'
;MLSGMTYSRDTEAISELTGQPVSTWSEEWRIETEARTLLKMSKEQRDAFFNGRKDADGRTVDRGVIGIRGVKAAEEIRATMERLQAVRSASK
;
A
#
# COMPACT_ATOMS: atom_id res chain seq x y z
N MET A 1 22.29 -30.52 12.32
CA MET A 1 20.84 -30.42 12.08
C MET A 1 20.41 -29.04 12.53
N LEU A 2 20.04 -28.14 11.61
CA LEU A 2 19.53 -26.82 11.98
C LEU A 2 18.09 -27.01 12.46
N SER A 3 17.85 -26.72 13.74
CA SER A 3 16.51 -26.65 14.32
C SER A 3 15.66 -25.71 13.45
N GLY A 4 14.53 -26.21 12.94
CA GLY A 4 13.65 -25.45 12.07
C GLY A 4 13.16 -24.22 12.80
N MET A 5 13.54 -23.03 12.33
CA MET A 5 13.03 -21.76 12.82
C MET A 5 11.52 -21.73 12.53
N THR A 6 10.69 -22.04 13.52
CA THR A 6 9.23 -21.92 13.41
C THR A 6 8.88 -20.44 13.44
N TYR A 7 8.64 -19.84 12.27
CA TYR A 7 8.08 -18.50 12.20
C TYR A 7 6.63 -18.54 12.70
N SER A 8 6.34 -17.91 13.83
CA SER A 8 4.96 -17.68 14.26
C SER A 8 4.32 -16.62 13.36
N ARG A 9 3.13 -16.92 12.85
CA ARG A 9 2.29 -16.00 12.06
C ARG A 9 1.14 -15.41 12.88
N ASP A 10 1.21 -15.53 14.22
CA ASP A 10 0.13 -15.19 15.14
C ASP A 10 0.12 -13.70 15.53
N THR A 11 0.91 -12.89 14.85
CA THR A 11 0.97 -11.44 15.08
C THR A 11 -0.25 -10.76 14.46
N GLU A 12 -0.95 -9.97 15.26
CA GLU A 12 -2.12 -9.17 14.85
C GLU A 12 -1.87 -7.68 15.05
N ALA A 13 -2.61 -6.86 14.30
CA ALA A 13 -2.66 -5.41 14.45
C ALA A 13 -4.08 -4.89 14.27
N ILE A 14 -4.41 -3.75 14.89
CA ILE A 14 -5.72 -3.10 14.69
C ILE A 14 -5.73 -2.42 13.32
N SER A 15 -6.65 -2.86 12.45
CA SER A 15 -6.95 -2.20 11.19
C SER A 15 -7.57 -0.83 11.44
N GLU A 16 -7.03 0.21 10.80
CA GLU A 16 -7.64 1.54 10.83
C GLU A 16 -8.95 1.54 10.02
N LEU A 17 -9.06 0.71 8.98
CA LEU A 17 -10.25 0.67 8.13
C LEU A 17 -11.46 0.04 8.82
N THR A 18 -11.26 -0.98 9.65
CA THR A 18 -12.35 -1.74 10.29
C THR A 18 -12.43 -1.56 11.81
N GLY A 19 -11.36 -1.08 12.44
CA GLY A 19 -11.22 -1.03 13.90
C GLY A 19 -11.07 -2.40 14.56
N GLN A 20 -10.92 -3.48 13.78
CA GLN A 20 -10.80 -4.85 14.28
C GLN A 20 -9.34 -5.36 14.20
N PRO A 21 -8.96 -6.32 15.05
CA PRO A 21 -7.70 -7.05 14.89
C PRO A 21 -7.66 -7.79 13.54
N VAL A 22 -6.54 -7.67 12.83
CA VAL A 22 -6.23 -8.43 11.61
C VAL A 22 -4.83 -9.03 11.72
N SER A 23 -4.63 -10.22 11.14
CA SER A 23 -3.30 -10.83 11.09
C SER A 23 -2.37 -9.96 10.25
N THR A 24 -1.13 -9.76 10.72
CA THR A 24 -0.13 -8.99 9.96
C THR A 24 0.41 -9.75 8.74
N TRP A 25 -0.03 -10.99 8.54
CA TRP A 25 0.27 -11.83 7.38
C TRP A 25 -0.88 -11.88 6.37
N SER A 26 -1.98 -11.18 6.64
CA SER A 26 -3.16 -11.18 5.78
C SER A 26 -3.05 -10.18 4.62
N GLU A 27 -3.80 -10.42 3.56
CA GLU A 27 -3.86 -9.51 2.42
C GLU A 27 -4.50 -8.18 2.80
N GLU A 28 -5.47 -8.18 3.70
CA GLU A 28 -6.10 -6.97 4.25
C GLU A 28 -5.05 -6.08 4.92
N TRP A 29 -4.16 -6.65 5.74
CA TRP A 29 -3.08 -5.90 6.36
C TRP A 29 -2.05 -5.39 5.33
N ARG A 30 -1.71 -6.19 4.33
CA ARG A 30 -0.83 -5.77 3.22
C ARG A 30 -1.42 -4.57 2.46
N ILE A 31 -2.70 -4.64 2.12
CA ILE A 31 -3.41 -3.59 1.38
C ILE A 31 -3.48 -2.30 2.21
N GLU A 32 -3.82 -2.42 3.50
CA GLU A 32 -3.92 -1.25 4.37
C GLU A 32 -2.55 -0.60 4.61
N THR A 33 -1.50 -1.38 4.80
CA THR A 33 -0.13 -0.86 4.97
C THR A 33 0.40 -0.18 3.71
N GLU A 34 0.05 -0.67 2.52
CA GLU A 34 0.34 0.01 1.25
C GLU A 34 -0.34 1.40 1.21
N ALA A 35 -1.64 1.47 1.54
CA ALA A 35 -2.36 2.74 1.62
C ALA A 35 -1.80 3.69 2.68
N ARG A 36 -1.47 3.19 3.88
CA ARG A 36 -0.83 3.96 4.96
C ARG A 36 0.50 4.55 4.51
N THR A 37 1.28 3.81 3.73
CA THR A 37 2.58 4.27 3.20
C THR A 37 2.39 5.37 2.16
N LEU A 38 1.45 5.19 1.22
CA LEU A 38 1.15 6.20 0.21
C LEU A 38 0.67 7.52 0.84
N LEU A 39 -0.15 7.47 1.89
CA LEU A 39 -0.61 8.68 2.58
C LEU A 39 0.52 9.45 3.30
N LYS A 40 1.66 8.81 3.58
CA LYS A 40 2.85 9.47 4.14
C LYS A 40 3.75 10.10 3.07
N MET A 41 3.54 9.75 1.80
CA MET A 41 4.33 10.27 0.69
C MET A 41 3.88 11.68 0.27
N SER A 42 4.82 12.46 -0.23
CA SER A 42 4.52 13.69 -0.99
C SER A 42 3.67 13.39 -2.22
N LYS A 43 3.09 14.43 -2.82
CA LYS A 43 2.29 14.28 -4.04
C LYS A 43 3.15 13.72 -5.18
N GLU A 44 4.35 14.24 -5.32
CA GLU A 44 5.32 13.87 -6.36
C GLU A 44 5.73 12.40 -6.23
N GLN A 45 5.98 11.92 -5.01
CA GLN A 45 6.30 10.52 -4.74
C GLN A 45 5.12 9.59 -5.05
N ARG A 46 3.88 9.98 -4.72
CA ARG A 46 2.69 9.21 -5.10
C ARG A 46 2.49 9.17 -6.61
N ASP A 47 2.65 10.31 -7.28
CA ASP A 47 2.51 10.37 -8.73
C ASP A 47 3.54 9.48 -9.42
N ALA A 48 4.79 9.46 -8.93
CA ALA A 48 5.82 8.55 -9.40
C ALA A 48 5.49 7.08 -9.08
N PHE A 49 4.92 6.78 -7.90
CA PHE A 49 4.50 5.42 -7.55
C PHE A 49 3.46 4.86 -8.52
N PHE A 50 2.44 5.66 -8.89
CA PHE A 50 1.39 5.20 -9.79
C PHE A 50 1.82 5.18 -11.26
N ASN A 51 2.49 6.24 -11.73
CA ASN A 51 2.75 6.45 -13.15
C ASN A 51 4.16 6.03 -13.59
N GLY A 52 5.09 5.89 -12.64
CA GLY A 52 6.51 5.71 -12.92
C GLY A 52 7.22 7.05 -13.15
N ARG A 53 8.49 6.96 -13.56
CA ARG A 53 9.32 8.13 -13.86
C ARG A 53 9.85 8.05 -15.28
N LYS A 54 9.99 9.21 -15.90
CA LYS A 54 10.64 9.38 -17.19
C LYS A 54 11.86 10.30 -17.04
N ASP A 55 12.87 10.08 -17.85
CA ASP A 55 14.01 10.99 -17.96
C ASP A 55 13.65 12.20 -18.85
N ALA A 56 14.61 13.11 -19.02
CA ALA A 56 14.45 14.31 -19.83
C ALA A 56 14.15 14.01 -21.31
N ASP A 57 14.57 12.84 -21.80
CA ASP A 57 14.34 12.38 -23.17
C ASP A 57 13.02 11.60 -23.31
N GLY A 58 12.22 11.53 -22.24
CA GLY A 58 10.93 10.85 -22.21
C GLY A 58 11.00 9.32 -22.12
N ARG A 59 12.18 8.75 -21.89
CA ARG A 59 12.37 7.30 -21.71
C ARG A 59 11.99 6.91 -20.29
N THR A 60 11.36 5.74 -20.16
CA THR A 60 10.95 5.19 -18.87
C THR A 60 12.19 4.85 -18.05
N VAL A 61 12.35 5.50 -16.90
CA VAL A 61 13.35 5.16 -15.89
C VAL A 61 12.80 4.03 -15.02
N ASP A 62 11.60 4.22 -14.48
CA ASP A 62 10.89 3.23 -13.67
C ASP A 62 9.44 3.11 -14.12
N ARG A 63 8.89 1.89 -14.07
CA ARG A 63 7.46 1.65 -14.26
C ARG A 63 6.72 1.83 -12.95
N GLY A 64 5.65 2.61 -12.96
CA GLY A 64 4.74 2.71 -11.83
C GLY A 64 3.78 1.53 -11.75
N VAL A 65 2.93 1.51 -10.73
CA VAL A 65 1.92 0.48 -10.52
C VAL A 65 1.03 0.28 -11.75
N ILE A 66 0.67 1.33 -12.48
CA ILE A 66 -0.16 1.18 -13.69
C ILE A 66 0.55 0.30 -14.74
N GLY A 67 1.87 0.50 -14.91
CA GLY A 67 2.66 -0.26 -15.88
C GLY A 67 3.06 -1.67 -15.41
N ILE A 68 3.00 -1.95 -14.11
CA ILE A 68 3.40 -3.24 -13.51
C ILE A 68 2.17 -4.11 -13.19
N ARG A 69 1.19 -3.54 -12.49
CA ARG A 69 -0.01 -4.23 -11.96
C ARG A 69 -1.29 -3.92 -12.74
N GLY A 70 -1.26 -2.95 -13.66
CA GLY A 70 -2.40 -2.54 -14.47
C GLY A 70 -3.26 -1.45 -13.83
N VAL A 71 -4.12 -0.85 -14.66
CA VAL A 71 -5.00 0.27 -14.27
C VAL A 71 -5.94 -0.10 -13.14
N LYS A 72 -6.60 -1.26 -13.23
CA LYS A 72 -7.55 -1.72 -12.20
C LYS A 72 -6.92 -1.83 -10.82
N ALA A 73 -5.72 -2.40 -10.73
CA ALA A 73 -4.99 -2.49 -9.46
C ALA A 73 -4.61 -1.10 -8.93
N ALA A 74 -4.23 -0.17 -9.80
CA ALA A 74 -3.96 1.20 -9.40
C ALA A 74 -5.20 1.91 -8.85
N GLU A 75 -6.37 1.69 -9.46
CA GLU A 75 -7.65 2.23 -8.99
C GLU A 75 -8.05 1.65 -7.63
N GLU A 76 -7.89 0.34 -7.41
CA GLU A 76 -8.16 -0.32 -6.13
C GLU A 76 -7.27 0.24 -5.00
N ILE A 77 -6.00 0.52 -5.29
CA ILE A 77 -5.07 1.14 -4.34
C ILE A 77 -5.51 2.59 -4.03
N ARG A 78 -5.91 3.37 -5.04
CA ARG A 78 -6.44 4.73 -4.83
C ARG A 78 -7.71 4.73 -3.97
N ALA A 79 -8.65 3.83 -4.27
CA ALA A 79 -9.88 3.69 -3.50
C ALA A 79 -9.60 3.34 -2.03
N THR A 80 -8.66 2.43 -1.76
CA THR A 80 -8.23 2.10 -0.40
C THR A 80 -7.61 3.30 0.31
N MET A 81 -6.73 4.04 -0.37
CA MET A 81 -6.11 5.26 0.15
C MET A 81 -7.15 6.32 0.52
N GLU A 82 -8.15 6.54 -0.34
CA GLU A 82 -9.25 7.48 -0.11
C GLU A 82 -10.12 7.07 1.09
N ARG A 83 -10.49 5.79 1.18
CA ARG A 83 -11.23 5.25 2.34
C ARG A 83 -10.46 5.46 3.64
N LEU A 84 -9.17 5.16 3.66
CA LEU A 84 -8.33 5.33 4.84
C LEU A 84 -8.22 6.81 5.23
N GLN A 85 -8.07 7.71 4.25
CA GLN A 85 -8.05 9.15 4.50
C GLN A 85 -9.39 9.64 5.09
N ALA A 86 -10.52 9.10 4.61
CA ALA A 86 -11.83 9.44 5.13
C ALA A 86 -12.00 8.99 6.60
N VAL A 87 -11.60 7.76 6.94
CA VAL A 87 -11.64 7.27 8.33
C VAL A 87 -10.79 8.14 9.27
N ARG A 88 -9.58 8.51 8.86
CA ARG A 88 -8.71 9.41 9.64
C ARG A 88 -9.29 10.80 9.83
N SER A 89 -10.02 11.29 8.84
CA SER A 89 -10.64 12.62 8.91
C SER A 89 -11.90 12.62 9.77
N ALA A 90 -12.65 11.51 9.81
CA ALA A 90 -13.81 11.32 10.67
C ALA A 90 -13.46 11.06 12.14
N SER A 91 -12.23 10.63 12.41
CA SER A 91 -11.71 10.36 13.77
C SER A 91 -11.06 11.59 14.44
N LYS A 92 -11.07 12.74 13.75
CA LYS A 92 -10.61 14.04 14.27
C LYS A 92 -11.79 14.88 14.71
#